data_AF-A0A3A6N1C6-F1
#
_entry.id   AF-A0A3A6N1C6-F1
#
_cell.length_a   1.000
_cell.length_b   1.000
_cell.length_c   1.000
_cell.angle_alpha   90.00
_cell.angle_beta   90.00
_cell.angle_gamma   90.00
#
_symmetry.space_group_name_H-M   'P 1'
#
loop_
_entity.id
_entity.type
_entity.pdbx_description
1 polymer ?
#
loop_
_entity_poly.entity_id
_entity_poly.type
_entity_poly.pdbx_seq_one_letter_code
_entity_poly.pdbx_strand_id
1 'polypeptide(L)'
;MSDQRELTNRQLDILQFLELVGPSEEGDVALCIEIRPHELLLVPPSFTDIPVEYITRKALERLQEAGLVTFDGIVWEITSRGARHLSY
;
A
#
# COMPACT_ATOMS: atom_id res chain seq x y z
N MET A 1 12.31 -8.55 20.36
CA MET A 1 11.07 -9.30 20.07
C MET A 1 10.49 -8.69 18.82
N SER A 2 10.59 -9.39 17.69
CA SER A 2 10.18 -8.86 16.39
C SER A 2 8.66 -8.88 16.30
N ASP A 3 8.05 -7.71 16.43
CA ASP A 3 6.65 -7.46 16.05
C ASP A 3 6.55 -7.59 14.52
N GLN A 4 6.55 -8.81 13.99
CA GLN A 4 6.12 -9.07 12.62
C GLN A 4 4.60 -8.91 12.62
N ARG A 5 4.13 -7.67 12.49
CA ARG A 5 2.71 -7.42 12.19
C ARG A 5 2.41 -8.12 10.87
N GLU A 6 1.45 -9.02 10.91
CA GLU A 6 0.93 -9.69 9.72
C GLU A 6 0.42 -8.63 8.73
N LEU A 7 0.85 -8.74 7.47
CA LEU A 7 0.41 -7.82 6.43
C LEU A 7 -1.07 -8.06 6.14
N THR A 8 -1.81 -6.98 5.98
CA THR A 8 -3.20 -7.08 5.51
C THR A 8 -3.23 -7.53 4.05
N ASN A 9 -4.33 -8.14 3.60
CA ASN A 9 -4.50 -8.52 2.19
C ASN A 9 -4.23 -7.34 1.24
N ARG A 10 -4.74 -6.14 1.54
CA ARG A 10 -4.45 -4.93 0.75
C ARG A 10 -2.97 -4.63 0.63
N GLN A 11 -2.22 -4.79 1.72
CA GLN A 11 -0.78 -4.55 1.70
C GLN A 11 -0.06 -5.59 0.84
N LEU A 12 -0.53 -6.84 0.84
CA LEU A 12 -0.03 -7.87 -0.07
C LEU A 12 -0.38 -7.55 -1.53
N ASP A 13 -1.60 -7.10 -1.81
CA ASP A 13 -2.05 -6.72 -3.15
C ASP A 13 -1.19 -5.58 -3.72
N ILE A 14 -0.89 -4.56 -2.90
CA ILE A 14 0.00 -3.45 -3.27
C ILE A 14 1.42 -3.96 -3.55
N LEU A 15 1.97 -4.81 -2.68
CA LEU A 15 3.30 -5.38 -2.90
C LEU A 15 3.34 -6.19 -4.20
N GLN A 16 2.32 -7.01 -4.45
CA GLN A 16 2.21 -7.82 -5.66
C GLN A 16 2.09 -6.94 -6.90
N PHE A 17 1.32 -5.86 -6.84
CA PHE A 17 1.21 -4.89 -7.93
C PHE A 17 2.57 -4.27 -8.25
N LEU A 18 3.29 -3.76 -7.25
CA LEU A 18 4.59 -3.12 -7.45
C LEU A 18 5.68 -4.10 -7.94
N GLU A 19 5.62 -5.37 -7.53
CA GLU A 19 6.51 -6.43 -8.03
C GLU A 19 6.26 -6.74 -9.52
N LEU A 20 4.99 -6.74 -9.95
CA LEU A 20 4.61 -7.09 -11.32
C LEU A 20 4.75 -5.92 -12.30
N VAL A 21 4.40 -4.70 -11.87
CA VAL A 21 4.33 -3.51 -12.72
C VAL A 21 5.62 -2.69 -12.64
N GLY A 22 6.30 -2.69 -11.50
CA GLY A 22 7.44 -1.83 -11.21
C GLY A 22 7.06 -0.51 -10.54
N PRO A 23 8.00 0.46 -10.47
CA PRO A 23 7.78 1.74 -9.82
C PRO A 23 6.55 2.47 -10.39
N SER A 24 5.63 2.89 -9.52
CA SER A 24 4.31 3.40 -9.93
C SER A 24 3.85 4.59 -9.09
N GLU A 25 3.06 5.49 -9.67
CA GLU A 25 2.45 6.59 -8.94
C GLU A 25 1.37 6.07 -7.97
N GLU A 26 1.05 6.84 -6.92
CA GLU A 26 0.03 6.45 -5.95
C GLU A 26 -1.35 6.22 -6.60
N GLY A 27 -1.69 7.01 -7.63
CA GLY A 27 -2.95 6.86 -8.36
C GLY A 27 -3.05 5.52 -9.09
N ASP A 28 -1.95 5.03 -9.68
CA ASP A 28 -1.93 3.73 -10.35
C ASP A 28 -2.07 2.58 -9.34
N VAL A 29 -1.40 2.70 -8.20
CA VAL A 29 -1.55 1.74 -7.09
C VAL A 29 -2.99 1.76 -6.56
N ALA A 30 -3.63 2.93 -6.48
CA ALA A 30 -5.00 3.05 -6.01
C ALA A 30 -6.00 2.28 -6.90
N LEU A 31 -5.73 2.14 -8.20
CA LEU A 31 -6.57 1.38 -9.13
C LEU A 31 -6.57 -0.13 -8.85
N CYS A 32 -5.55 -0.66 -8.18
CA CYS A 32 -5.45 -2.09 -7.90
C CYS A 32 -6.08 -2.50 -6.56
N ILE A 33 -6.62 -1.55 -5.79
CA ILE A 33 -7.08 -1.79 -4.42
C ILE A 33 -8.60 -1.89 -4.35
N GLU A 34 -9.08 -3.00 -3.77
CA GLU A 34 -10.47 -3.13 -3.37
C GLU A 34 -10.72 -2.41 -2.04
N ILE A 35 -11.79 -1.61 -2.00
CA ILE A 35 -12.26 -0.93 -0.78
C ILE A 35 -13.59 -1.52 -0.37
N ARG A 36 -13.64 -2.04 0.85
CA ARG A 36 -14.88 -2.56 1.41
C ARG A 36 -15.71 -1.40 1.95
N PRO A 37 -17.05 -1.46 1.87
CA PRO A 37 -17.92 -0.36 2.31
C PRO A 37 -17.71 0.11 3.76
N HIS A 38 -17.33 -0.79 4.67
CA HIS A 38 -17.07 -0.44 6.07
C HIS A 38 -15.77 0.34 6.28
N GLU A 39 -14.83 0.29 5.34
CA GLU A 39 -13.55 1.01 5.44
C GLU A 39 -13.73 2.49 5.11
N LEU A 40 -14.75 2.83 4.31
CA LEU A 40 -15.15 4.21 4.04
C LEU A 40 -15.56 4.94 5.32
N LEU A 41 -16.05 4.22 6.34
CA LEU A 41 -16.42 4.78 7.64
C LEU A 41 -15.20 5.25 8.45
N LEU A 42 -14.01 4.77 8.10
CA LEU A 42 -12.74 5.11 8.76
C LEU A 42 -12.02 6.26 8.06
N VAL A 43 -12.50 6.68 6.88
CA VAL A 43 -11.94 7.80 6.13
C VAL A 43 -12.33 9.11 6.83
N PRO A 44 -11.36 9.98 7.19
CA PRO A 44 -11.69 11.25 7.81
C PRO A 44 -12.55 12.13 6.88
N PRO A 45 -13.42 13.00 7.43
CA PRO A 45 -14.31 13.84 6.63
C PRO A 45 -13.61 14.70 5.56
N SER A 46 -12.34 15.08 5.78
CA SER A 46 -11.56 15.86 4.82
C SER A 46 -11.12 15.09 3.56
N PHE A 47 -11.34 13.76 3.52
CA PHE A 47 -10.91 12.88 2.43
C PHE A 47 -12.08 12.12 1.80
N THR A 48 -13.33 12.51 2.07
CA THR A 48 -14.52 11.82 1.55
C THR A 48 -14.63 11.86 0.03
N ASP A 49 -14.03 12.86 -0.61
CA ASP A 49 -14.03 13.02 -2.08
C ASP A 49 -12.94 12.16 -2.75
N ILE A 50 -11.94 11.71 -1.99
CA ILE A 50 -10.79 10.90 -2.44
C ILE A 50 -10.49 9.75 -1.44
N PRO A 51 -11.50 8.90 -1.13
CA PRO A 51 -11.34 7.90 -0.08
C PRO A 51 -10.37 6.80 -0.47
N VAL A 52 -10.26 6.51 -1.78
CA VAL A 52 -9.39 5.46 -2.32
C VAL A 52 -7.93 5.85 -2.16
N GLU A 53 -7.59 7.05 -2.57
CA GLU A 53 -6.26 7.63 -2.49
C GLU A 53 -5.82 7.73 -1.03
N TYR A 54 -6.72 8.16 -0.13
CA TYR A 54 -6.43 8.19 1.30
C TYR A 54 -6.08 6.80 1.85
N ILE A 55 -6.92 5.79 1.58
CA ILE A 55 -6.70 4.43 2.07
C ILE A 55 -5.41 3.84 1.48
N THR A 56 -5.18 4.06 0.19
CA THR A 56 -3.97 3.63 -0.54
C THR A 56 -2.72 4.22 0.08
N ARG A 57 -2.70 5.55 0.28
CA ARG A 57 -1.59 6.26 0.93
C ARG A 57 -1.32 5.71 2.31
N LYS A 58 -2.35 5.46 3.13
CA LYS A 58 -2.17 4.86 4.46
C LYS A 58 -1.62 3.44 4.42
N ALA A 59 -1.96 2.65 3.41
CA ALA A 59 -1.36 1.34 3.24
C ALA A 59 0.11 1.42 2.82
N LEU A 60 0.45 2.32 1.89
CA LEU A 60 1.81 2.59 1.42
C LEU A 60 2.73 3.15 2.52
N GLU A 61 2.25 4.13 3.29
CA GLU A 61 2.96 4.67 4.46
C GLU A 61 3.34 3.56 5.45
N ARG A 62 2.41 2.65 5.76
CA ARG A 62 2.67 1.51 6.65
C ARG A 62 3.66 0.50 6.05
N LEU A 63 3.61 0.26 4.75
CA LEU A 63 4.57 -0.60 4.05
C LEU A 63 5.97 0.04 4.06
N GLN A 64 6.05 1.36 3.92
CA GLN A 64 7.30 2.11 3.99
C GLN A 64 7.90 2.09 5.40
N GLU A 65 7.07 2.31 6.43
CA GLU A 65 7.47 2.15 7.83
C GLU A 65 8.02 0.74 8.12
N ALA A 66 7.46 -0.28 7.47
CA ALA A 66 7.94 -1.66 7.54
C ALA A 66 9.20 -1.94 6.68
N GLY A 67 9.64 -0.99 5.85
CA GLY A 67 10.78 -1.11 4.94
C GLY A 67 10.52 -2.05 3.75
N LEU A 68 9.26 -2.23 3.36
CA LEU A 68 8.85 -3.12 2.26
C LEU A 68 8.69 -2.37 0.95
N VAL A 69 8.42 -1.07 0.99
CA VAL A 69 8.41 -0.16 -0.17
C VAL A 69 9.20 1.11 0.13
N THR A 70 9.56 1.85 -0.92
CA THR A 70 10.19 3.17 -0.85
C THR A 70 9.43 4.16 -1.72
N PHE A 71 9.54 5.45 -1.37
CA PHE A 71 8.96 6.56 -2.13
C PHE A 71 10.07 7.57 -2.43
N ASP A 72 10.22 7.97 -3.69
CA ASP A 72 11.25 8.92 -4.13
C ASP A 72 10.75 10.38 -4.23
N GLY A 73 9.47 10.61 -3.94
CA GLY A 73 8.79 11.89 -4.12
C GLY A 73 7.76 11.88 -5.25
N ILE A 74 7.80 10.89 -6.14
CA ILE A 74 6.90 10.76 -7.29
C ILE A 74 6.30 9.35 -7.34
N VAL A 75 7.14 8.31 -7.28
CA VAL A 75 6.73 6.92 -7.43
C VAL A 75 7.03 6.08 -6.20
N TRP A 76 6.22 5.04 -6.02
CA TRP A 76 6.41 3.99 -5.04
C TRP A 76 7.08 2.79 -5.69
N GLU A 77 8.07 2.21 -5.02
CA GLU A 77 8.82 1.05 -5.49
C GLU A 77 8.91 -0.02 -4.40
N ILE A 78 8.85 -1.29 -4.79
CA ILE A 78 9.04 -2.42 -3.87
C ILE A 78 10.53 -2.60 -3.53
N THR A 79 10.86 -2.82 -2.25
CA THR A 79 12.25 -3.11 -1.86
C THR A 79 12.58 -4.59 -2.04
N SER A 80 13.86 -4.95 -2.06
CA SER A 80 14.28 -6.37 -2.01
C SER A 80 13.79 -7.11 -0.75
N ARG A 81 13.39 -6.39 0.31
CA ARG A 81 12.74 -6.99 1.48
C ARG A 81 11.25 -7.22 1.22
N GLY A 82 10.57 -6.27 0.58
CA GLY A 82 9.19 -6.41 0.12
C GLY A 82 9.02 -7.60 -0.82
N ALA A 83 9.86 -7.71 -1.85
CA ALA A 83 9.81 -8.79 -2.82
C ALA A 83 9.97 -10.18 -2.18
N ARG A 84 10.92 -10.33 -1.24
CA ARG A 84 11.09 -11.58 -0.47
C ARG A 84 9.88 -11.95 0.37
N HIS A 85 9.06 -10.98 0.75
CA HIS A 85 7.84 -11.23 1.51
C HIS A 85 6.74 -11.91 0.67
N LEU A 86 6.84 -11.83 -0.66
CA LEU A 86 5.92 -12.48 -1.61
C LEU A 86 6.39 -13.88 -2.02
N SER A 87 7.67 -14.22 -1.83
CA SER A 87 8.28 -15.47 -2.31
C SER A 87 8.16 -16.67 -1.34
N TYR A 88 7.09 -16.73 -0.53
CA TYR A 88 6.85 -17.83 0.42
C TYR A 88 5.91 -18.90 -0.13
#